data_AF-A0A9D1AUV1-F1
#
_entry.id   AF-A0A9D1AUV1-F1
#
_cell.length_a   1.000
_cell.length_b   1.000
_cell.length_c   1.000
_cell.angle_alpha   90.00
_cell.angle_beta   90.00
_cell.angle_gamma   90.00
#
_symmetry.space_group_name_H-M   'P 1'
#
loop_
_entity.id
_entity.type
_entity.pdbx_description
1 polymer ?
#
loop_
_entity_poly.entity_id
_entity_poly.type
_entity_poly.pdbx_seq_one_letter_code
_entity_poly.pdbx_strand_id
1 'polypeptide(L)'
;MVRQGSVRASPGGCRSRRPLKKSPPPDLDLSERAREPALLVWWLGLGLGLGLVGCGGDRIEIWCTPYEEVFVWEDRDGDGFGSERSIGYVCTPGPDEATNNADCDDTHPSIHPLMDELCDDVDNDCDGLIDEGFPRLPWYVDADGDGFGDPHVATEPACAAPPGSWSRLPGDCDDANDMVFPGAIEICNGEIDDDCDGLWDDNDPGVDPTSYTRWRPDEDGDGYGDDKIVIERCRPPSPGAVEQGGDCDDSSGEIHPDALEVCDHEDNDCDGLIDDDDSSVRSGSQALLWADGDGDGYGDPEQPVWSCWERVGYAVANADDCDDQDPVVNIPRDWFVDLDGDGYGSGPPVGFGCLPPGANLAPNDTDCEPLRAAIHPGASEVCDDGIDQDCDDRIDCDDEGCRIEPVCAGPCVDQVVFGALPLVVVGSTTGASDDSTPGCSASAAEDYTLQWVAPADGDYTVDTLGSSFDTVLSLLDGCGGDELDCNDDFGAGLQSRILFEALEGELFLIVVDGYQSDSGSFVLNLR
;
A
#
# COMPACT_ATOMS: atom_id res chain seq x y z
N MET A 1 -44.61 -50.63 -7.19
CA MET A 1 -45.66 -51.03 -8.15
C MET A 1 -45.15 -50.78 -9.57
N VAL A 2 -45.01 -51.86 -10.34
CA VAL A 2 -45.05 -52.01 -11.80
C VAL A 2 -45.00 -50.71 -12.65
N ARG A 3 -44.01 -50.58 -13.55
CA ARG A 3 -44.20 -50.85 -14.99
C ARG A 3 -42.95 -50.64 -15.85
N GLN A 4 -42.63 -51.72 -16.55
CA GLN A 4 -41.87 -51.76 -17.80
C GLN A 4 -42.60 -51.04 -18.94
N GLY A 5 -41.83 -50.71 -19.97
CA GLY A 5 -42.27 -50.50 -21.36
C GLY A 5 -41.40 -49.43 -22.03
N SER A 6 -41.01 -49.49 -23.29
CA SER A 6 -41.18 -50.47 -24.36
C SER A 6 -40.25 -50.04 -25.51
N VAL A 7 -39.83 -51.01 -26.31
CA VAL A 7 -39.09 -50.88 -27.57
C VAL A 7 -39.95 -50.19 -28.65
N ARG A 8 -39.38 -49.29 -29.48
CA ARG A 8 -39.32 -49.41 -30.96
C ARG A 8 -38.73 -48.19 -31.71
N ALA A 9 -38.00 -48.56 -32.76
CA ALA A 9 -37.22 -47.81 -33.74
C ALA A 9 -37.93 -46.72 -34.57
N SER A 10 -37.14 -45.78 -35.10
CA SER A 10 -37.22 -45.27 -36.49
C SER A 10 -35.97 -44.45 -36.89
N PRO A 11 -35.74 -44.22 -38.21
CA PRO A 11 -34.39 -44.25 -38.81
C PRO A 11 -33.86 -42.89 -39.33
N GLY A 12 -32.57 -42.88 -39.67
CA GLY A 12 -32.01 -42.06 -40.75
C GLY A 12 -31.32 -40.75 -40.34
N GLY A 13 -30.02 -40.63 -40.63
CA GLY A 13 -29.28 -39.38 -40.50
C GLY A 13 -27.79 -39.51 -40.77
N CYS A 14 -27.41 -39.52 -42.05
CA CYS A 14 -26.03 -39.46 -42.51
C CYS A 14 -25.43 -38.06 -42.27
N ARG A 15 -24.22 -37.94 -41.69
CA ARG A 15 -23.31 -36.81 -41.95
C ARG A 15 -21.86 -37.08 -41.51
N SER A 16 -20.97 -36.55 -42.33
CA SER A 16 -19.53 -36.75 -42.48
C SER A 16 -18.67 -36.24 -41.32
N ARG A 17 -17.62 -37.00 -40.96
CA ARG A 17 -16.47 -36.52 -40.18
C ARG A 17 -15.42 -35.88 -41.11
N ARG A 18 -14.95 -34.67 -40.78
CA ARG A 18 -13.70 -34.09 -41.30
C ARG A 18 -12.55 -34.46 -40.35
N PRO A 19 -11.31 -34.67 -40.84
CA PRO A 19 -10.15 -34.93 -40.01
C PRO A 19 -9.43 -33.64 -39.59
N LEU A 20 -8.81 -33.67 -38.40
CA LEU A 20 -7.91 -32.65 -37.88
C LEU A 20 -6.46 -32.92 -38.33
N LYS A 21 -5.73 -31.81 -38.49
CA LYS A 21 -4.41 -31.63 -39.09
C LYS A 21 -3.28 -32.29 -38.29
N LYS A 22 -2.25 -32.80 -38.99
CA LYS A 22 -0.89 -33.03 -38.47
C LYS A 22 0.07 -32.03 -39.12
N SER A 23 0.98 -31.48 -38.31
CA SER A 23 2.11 -30.62 -38.69
C SER A 23 3.35 -31.46 -39.08
N PRO A 24 4.30 -30.94 -39.87
CA PRO A 24 5.43 -31.71 -40.43
C PRO A 24 6.75 -31.58 -39.61
N PRO A 25 7.72 -32.50 -39.78
CA PRO A 25 9.09 -32.37 -39.30
C PRO A 25 10.06 -31.80 -40.37
N PRO A 26 11.31 -31.42 -40.00
CA PRO A 26 12.13 -30.48 -40.74
C PRO A 26 13.15 -31.09 -41.72
N ASP A 27 13.72 -30.16 -42.50
CA ASP A 27 14.69 -30.26 -43.60
C ASP A 27 15.97 -31.08 -43.33
N LEU A 28 16.41 -31.82 -44.35
CA LEU A 28 17.78 -32.31 -44.48
C LEU A 28 18.49 -31.60 -45.65
N ASP A 29 19.56 -30.92 -45.28
CA ASP A 29 20.47 -30.14 -46.12
C ASP A 29 21.42 -31.06 -46.92
N LEU A 30 21.62 -30.73 -48.18
CA LEU A 30 22.58 -31.33 -49.11
C LEU A 30 23.61 -30.27 -49.47
N SER A 31 24.86 -30.43 -49.02
CA SER A 31 26.00 -29.79 -49.71
C SER A 31 27.32 -30.57 -49.59
N GLU A 32 27.69 -31.17 -50.73
CA GLU A 32 28.99 -31.14 -51.42
C GLU A 32 30.35 -31.41 -50.73
N ARG A 33 31.17 -32.16 -51.51
CA ARG A 33 32.66 -32.28 -51.60
C ARG A 33 33.33 -33.36 -50.73
N ALA A 34 34.27 -34.19 -51.22
CA ALA A 34 34.94 -34.31 -52.52
C ALA A 34 35.82 -35.58 -52.60
N ARG A 35 36.19 -35.97 -53.84
CA ARG A 35 37.44 -36.62 -54.32
C ARG A 35 37.58 -38.16 -54.34
N GLU A 36 37.36 -38.68 -55.56
CA GLU A 36 38.06 -39.77 -56.29
C GLU A 36 39.62 -39.63 -56.32
N PRO A 37 40.47 -40.62 -56.78
CA PRO A 37 40.23 -41.47 -57.97
C PRO A 37 40.83 -42.92 -58.08
N ALA A 38 40.16 -43.69 -58.94
CA ALA A 38 40.59 -44.60 -60.02
C ALA A 38 41.94 -45.38 -60.04
N LEU A 39 41.83 -46.67 -60.45
CA LEU A 39 42.73 -47.49 -61.32
C LEU A 39 41.93 -48.78 -61.66
N LEU A 40 41.39 -49.11 -62.84
CA LEU A 40 41.79 -49.13 -64.26
C LEU A 40 42.68 -50.35 -64.68
N VAL A 41 41.99 -51.45 -65.08
CA VAL A 41 42.15 -52.34 -66.29
C VAL A 41 43.44 -53.16 -66.54
N TRP A 42 43.32 -54.47 -66.87
CA TRP A 42 43.41 -55.06 -68.24
C TRP A 42 43.84 -56.55 -68.37
N TRP A 43 43.26 -57.20 -69.41
CA TRP A 43 43.74 -58.30 -70.30
C TRP A 43 43.79 -59.72 -69.69
N LEU A 44 43.57 -60.88 -70.35
CA LEU A 44 43.37 -61.44 -71.71
C LEU A 44 42.86 -62.88 -71.43
N GLY A 45 42.06 -63.62 -72.22
CA GLY A 45 41.92 -63.74 -73.67
C GLY A 45 41.93 -65.25 -74.03
N LEU A 46 41.08 -65.64 -75.00
CA LEU A 46 41.13 -66.87 -75.84
C LEU A 46 40.79 -68.22 -75.16
N GLY A 47 40.05 -69.14 -75.77
CA GLY A 47 39.52 -69.25 -77.12
C GLY A 47 38.58 -70.45 -77.26
N LEU A 48 37.60 -70.34 -78.16
CA LEU A 48 37.42 -71.19 -79.34
C LEU A 48 37.16 -72.69 -79.06
N GLY A 49 35.92 -73.12 -79.31
CA GLY A 49 35.59 -74.52 -79.55
C GLY A 49 34.16 -74.69 -80.01
N LEU A 50 33.95 -74.74 -81.32
CA LEU A 50 32.67 -74.99 -82.00
C LEU A 50 32.01 -76.30 -81.54
N GLY A 51 30.67 -76.33 -81.53
CA GLY A 51 29.92 -77.57 -81.37
C GLY A 51 28.43 -77.43 -81.66
N LEU A 52 28.09 -77.21 -82.92
CA LEU A 52 26.79 -77.36 -83.59
C LEU A 52 25.60 -77.93 -82.77
N VAL A 53 24.51 -77.15 -82.77
CA VAL A 53 23.14 -77.64 -82.60
C VAL A 53 22.81 -78.61 -83.73
N GLY A 54 22.41 -79.84 -83.38
CA GLY A 54 21.80 -80.83 -84.27
C GLY A 54 20.93 -81.78 -83.46
N CYS A 55 19.63 -81.78 -83.78
CA CYS A 55 18.51 -82.36 -83.00
C CYS A 55 18.57 -83.87 -82.72
N GLY A 56 18.01 -84.25 -81.57
CA GLY A 56 17.50 -85.60 -81.27
C GLY A 56 17.25 -85.74 -79.78
N GLY A 57 15.99 -85.73 -79.35
CA GLY A 57 15.62 -85.67 -77.93
C GLY A 57 16.00 -86.91 -77.14
N ASP A 58 16.46 -86.67 -75.91
CA ASP A 58 16.21 -87.47 -74.70
C ASP A 58 16.62 -86.62 -73.49
N ARG A 59 16.04 -86.92 -72.32
CA ARG A 59 16.19 -86.18 -71.06
C ARG A 59 17.67 -85.90 -70.73
N ILE A 60 17.98 -84.65 -70.36
CA ILE A 60 19.29 -84.29 -69.81
C ILE A 60 19.33 -84.82 -68.37
N GLU A 61 19.82 -86.05 -68.19
CA GLU A 61 20.47 -86.43 -66.93
C GLU A 61 21.83 -85.75 -66.91
N ILE A 62 22.03 -84.83 -65.96
CA ILE A 62 23.31 -84.16 -65.76
C ILE A 62 24.21 -85.18 -65.05
N TRP A 63 25.06 -85.87 -65.82
CA TRP A 63 26.15 -86.68 -65.28
C TRP A 63 27.36 -85.77 -65.06
N CYS A 64 27.74 -85.50 -63.82
CA CYS A 64 29.03 -84.88 -63.53
C CYS A 64 30.12 -85.96 -63.50
N THR A 65 31.35 -85.58 -63.82
CA THR A 65 32.45 -86.54 -63.75
C THR A 65 32.81 -86.80 -62.29
N PRO A 66 33.37 -87.98 -61.92
CA PRO A 66 33.75 -88.30 -60.54
C PRO A 66 34.85 -87.40 -59.94
N TYR A 67 35.32 -86.39 -60.70
CA TYR A 67 36.26 -85.36 -60.24
C TYR A 67 35.58 -84.00 -59.99
N GLU A 68 34.26 -83.90 -60.17
CA GLU A 68 33.44 -82.70 -59.99
C GLU A 68 32.36 -82.87 -58.90
N GLU A 69 32.27 -84.05 -58.28
CA GLU A 69 31.34 -84.32 -57.19
C GLU A 69 31.92 -83.80 -55.86
N VAL A 70 31.09 -83.07 -55.10
CA VAL A 70 31.40 -82.64 -53.73
C VAL A 70 30.60 -83.48 -52.74
N PHE A 71 31.23 -83.85 -51.63
CA PHE A 71 30.52 -84.52 -50.55
C PHE A 71 29.76 -83.48 -49.72
N VAL A 72 28.48 -83.73 -49.47
CA VAL A 72 27.59 -82.81 -48.77
C VAL A 72 26.89 -83.44 -47.57
N TRP A 73 26.55 -82.59 -46.61
CA TRP A 73 25.81 -82.88 -45.38
C TRP A 73 24.44 -82.19 -45.41
N GLU A 74 23.49 -82.71 -44.63
CA GLU A 74 22.18 -82.07 -44.43
C GLU A 74 22.41 -80.69 -43.79
N ASP A 75 21.86 -79.66 -44.41
CA ASP A 75 21.83 -78.26 -43.95
C ASP A 75 20.36 -77.84 -43.96
N ARG A 76 19.68 -78.03 -42.84
CA ARG A 76 18.22 -77.93 -42.76
C ARG A 76 17.75 -76.49 -42.59
N ASP A 77 18.61 -75.61 -42.10
CA ASP A 77 18.26 -74.23 -41.81
C ASP A 77 18.84 -73.23 -42.85
N GLY A 78 19.76 -73.70 -43.69
CA GLY A 78 20.23 -73.05 -44.90
C GLY A 78 21.33 -72.02 -44.67
N ASP A 79 22.12 -72.14 -43.59
CA ASP A 79 23.20 -71.21 -43.27
C ASP A 79 24.54 -71.53 -43.97
N GLY A 80 24.64 -72.70 -44.62
CA GLY A 80 25.81 -73.16 -45.34
C GLY A 80 26.78 -74.03 -44.52
N PHE A 81 26.43 -74.37 -43.28
CA PHE A 81 27.07 -75.37 -42.44
C PHE A 81 26.14 -76.59 -42.32
N GLY A 82 26.73 -77.78 -42.24
CA GLY A 82 25.96 -79.03 -42.25
C GLY A 82 26.12 -79.79 -40.96
N SER A 83 25.12 -80.60 -40.61
CA SER A 83 25.21 -81.50 -39.46
C SER A 83 26.16 -82.68 -39.71
N GLU A 84 26.34 -83.53 -38.69
CA GLU A 84 27.03 -84.82 -38.84
C GLU A 84 26.35 -85.78 -39.83
N ARG A 85 25.12 -85.48 -40.27
CA ARG A 85 24.36 -86.32 -41.18
C ARG A 85 24.78 -86.11 -42.63
N SER A 86 25.66 -86.99 -43.11
CA SER A 86 26.04 -87.00 -44.52
C SER A 86 24.90 -87.42 -45.45
N ILE A 87 24.73 -86.71 -46.57
CA ILE A 87 23.82 -87.08 -47.66
C ILE A 87 24.56 -87.93 -48.70
N GLY A 88 25.74 -87.48 -49.15
CA GLY A 88 26.55 -88.18 -50.15
C GLY A 88 27.24 -87.23 -51.12
N TYR A 89 27.58 -87.72 -52.31
CA TYR A 89 28.23 -86.95 -53.37
C TYR A 89 27.19 -86.33 -54.33
N VAL A 90 27.28 -85.03 -54.57
CA VAL A 90 26.41 -84.28 -55.48
C VAL A 90 27.23 -83.40 -56.44
N CYS A 91 26.63 -83.06 -57.58
CA CYS A 91 27.22 -82.17 -58.59
C CYS A 91 27.28 -80.70 -58.16
N THR A 92 26.20 -80.24 -57.55
CA THR A 92 25.99 -78.85 -57.12
C THR A 92 25.17 -78.92 -55.85
N PRO A 93 25.70 -78.46 -54.70
CA PRO A 93 24.94 -78.43 -53.46
C PRO A 93 23.60 -77.72 -53.65
N GLY A 94 22.53 -78.35 -53.16
CA GLY A 94 21.22 -77.73 -53.05
C GLY A 94 21.20 -76.63 -51.98
N PRO A 95 20.07 -75.91 -51.85
CA PRO A 95 19.90 -74.90 -50.80
C PRO A 95 19.83 -75.47 -49.39
N ASP A 96 19.63 -76.79 -49.24
CA ASP A 96 19.54 -77.51 -47.96
C ASP A 96 20.74 -78.48 -47.78
N GLU A 97 21.89 -78.17 -48.43
CA GLU A 97 23.09 -79.02 -48.44
C GLU A 97 24.38 -78.19 -48.25
N ALA A 98 25.17 -78.52 -47.23
CA ALA A 98 26.45 -77.86 -46.96
C ALA A 98 27.66 -78.74 -47.33
N THR A 99 28.79 -78.11 -47.67
CA THR A 99 30.05 -78.81 -48.01
C THR A 99 30.97 -79.04 -46.82
N ASN A 100 30.48 -78.83 -45.61
CA ASN A 100 31.17 -79.09 -44.35
C ASN A 100 30.17 -79.72 -43.35
N ASN A 101 30.68 -80.26 -42.25
CA ASN A 101 29.88 -80.90 -41.21
C ASN A 101 30.07 -80.22 -39.84
N ALA A 102 30.31 -78.91 -39.85
CA ALA A 102 30.78 -78.17 -38.69
C ALA A 102 29.65 -77.47 -37.91
N ASP A 103 28.40 -77.66 -38.32
CA ASP A 103 27.23 -77.13 -37.63
C ASP A 103 26.94 -77.94 -36.36
N CYS A 104 26.82 -77.24 -35.23
CA CYS A 104 26.46 -77.84 -33.95
C CYS A 104 24.93 -77.81 -33.66
N ASP A 105 24.14 -76.97 -34.35
CA ASP A 105 22.67 -77.00 -34.34
C ASP A 105 22.07 -76.66 -35.73
N ASP A 106 21.97 -77.70 -36.56
CA ASP A 106 21.36 -77.76 -37.90
C ASP A 106 19.82 -77.55 -37.89
N THR A 107 19.32 -76.73 -36.97
CA THR A 107 17.95 -76.24 -36.93
C THR A 107 17.86 -74.73 -36.70
N HIS A 108 18.98 -74.06 -36.41
CA HIS A 108 19.08 -72.63 -36.14
C HIS A 108 20.23 -71.98 -36.93
N PRO A 109 19.94 -71.12 -37.94
CA PRO A 109 20.94 -70.47 -38.80
C PRO A 109 21.91 -69.51 -38.11
N SER A 110 21.80 -69.37 -36.79
CA SER A 110 22.60 -68.49 -35.95
C SER A 110 23.50 -69.26 -35.00
N ILE A 111 23.65 -70.58 -35.19
CA ILE A 111 24.48 -71.46 -34.37
C ILE A 111 25.41 -72.22 -35.32
N HIS A 112 26.55 -71.62 -35.64
CA HIS A 112 27.54 -72.21 -36.55
C HIS A 112 28.94 -71.58 -36.38
N PRO A 113 30.02 -72.22 -36.86
CA PRO A 113 31.43 -71.83 -36.60
C PRO A 113 31.94 -70.44 -36.99
N LEU A 114 31.09 -69.58 -37.54
CA LEU A 114 31.46 -68.22 -37.95
C LEU A 114 30.56 -67.16 -37.30
N MET A 115 29.75 -67.56 -36.33
CA MET A 115 28.96 -66.64 -35.53
C MET A 115 29.80 -65.98 -34.45
N ASP A 116 29.36 -64.81 -33.99
CA ASP A 116 29.85 -64.23 -32.75
C ASP A 116 28.99 -64.82 -31.61
N GLU A 117 29.63 -65.19 -30.50
CA GLU A 117 28.92 -65.59 -29.28
C GLU A 117 27.91 -64.54 -28.84
N LEU A 118 26.74 -65.01 -28.41
CA LEU A 118 25.76 -64.24 -27.66
C LEU A 118 25.80 -64.71 -26.21
N CYS A 119 25.39 -63.85 -25.28
CA CYS A 119 25.20 -64.29 -23.92
C CYS A 119 23.78 -64.87 -23.76
N ASP A 120 23.59 -66.11 -24.19
CA ASP A 120 22.31 -66.83 -24.14
C ASP A 120 22.44 -68.27 -23.61
N ASP A 121 23.59 -68.60 -23.00
CA ASP A 121 23.96 -69.92 -22.49
C ASP A 121 24.02 -70.99 -23.62
N VAL A 122 24.21 -70.58 -24.87
CA VAL A 122 24.42 -71.44 -26.06
C VAL A 122 25.79 -71.16 -26.67
N ASP A 123 26.45 -72.22 -27.13
CA ASP A 123 27.67 -72.14 -27.95
C ASP A 123 27.25 -71.78 -29.39
N ASN A 124 27.22 -70.49 -29.72
CA ASN A 124 26.76 -70.01 -31.04
C ASN A 124 27.82 -70.20 -32.12
N ASP A 125 29.11 -70.19 -31.75
CA ASP A 125 30.23 -70.33 -32.68
C ASP A 125 30.84 -71.75 -32.73
N CYS A 126 30.20 -72.70 -32.07
CA CYS A 126 30.54 -74.12 -32.05
C CYS A 126 32.01 -74.41 -31.69
N ASP A 127 32.70 -73.57 -30.92
CA ASP A 127 34.09 -73.78 -30.52
C ASP A 127 34.25 -74.68 -29.28
N GLY A 128 33.13 -74.99 -28.61
CA GLY A 128 33.05 -75.82 -27.40
C GLY A 128 33.12 -75.05 -26.09
N LEU A 129 33.18 -73.72 -26.14
CA LEU A 129 32.97 -72.79 -25.03
C LEU A 129 31.54 -72.21 -25.14
N ILE A 130 31.04 -71.65 -24.05
CA ILE A 130 29.69 -71.06 -24.00
C ILE A 130 29.86 -69.64 -23.45
N ASP A 131 29.34 -68.66 -24.20
CA ASP A 131 29.38 -67.23 -23.91
C ASP A 131 30.80 -66.69 -23.60
N GLU A 132 31.85 -67.17 -24.28
CA GLU A 132 33.18 -66.63 -24.05
C GLU A 132 33.33 -65.17 -24.54
N GLY A 133 34.29 -64.45 -23.98
CA GLY A 133 34.48 -63.02 -24.28
C GLY A 133 33.51 -62.07 -23.55
N PHE A 134 32.48 -62.58 -22.87
CA PHE A 134 31.60 -61.75 -22.02
C PHE A 134 32.09 -61.66 -20.57
N PRO A 135 32.05 -60.46 -19.94
CA PRO A 135 32.36 -60.32 -18.53
C PRO A 135 31.30 -60.99 -17.66
N ARG A 136 31.70 -62.04 -16.94
CA ARG A 136 30.86 -62.66 -15.90
C ARG A 136 31.08 -61.91 -14.59
N LEU A 137 30.21 -60.91 -14.36
CA LEU A 137 30.14 -60.14 -13.12
C LEU A 137 28.79 -60.42 -12.43
N PRO A 138 28.70 -60.24 -11.11
CA PRO A 138 27.41 -60.27 -10.43
C PRO A 138 26.50 -59.16 -10.98
N TRP A 139 25.20 -59.39 -10.83
CA TRP A 139 24.15 -58.38 -10.96
C TRP A 139 23.57 -58.09 -9.59
N TYR A 140 23.23 -56.84 -9.32
CA TYR A 140 22.64 -56.39 -8.07
C TYR A 140 21.16 -56.12 -8.30
N VAL A 141 20.29 -56.49 -7.36
CA VAL A 141 18.86 -56.16 -7.48
C VAL A 141 18.72 -54.63 -7.50
N ASP A 142 17.89 -54.13 -8.40
CA ASP A 142 17.62 -52.71 -8.61
C ASP A 142 16.11 -52.54 -8.50
N ALA A 143 15.60 -52.48 -7.27
CA ALA A 143 14.17 -52.66 -7.02
C ALA A 143 13.35 -51.39 -7.29
N ASP A 144 13.96 -50.21 -7.26
CA ASP A 144 13.33 -48.93 -7.59
C ASP A 144 13.62 -48.44 -9.03
N GLY A 145 14.67 -48.95 -9.67
CA GLY A 145 14.95 -48.72 -11.09
C GLY A 145 15.83 -47.50 -11.38
N ASP A 146 16.61 -47.01 -10.43
CA ASP A 146 17.54 -45.88 -10.65
C ASP A 146 18.83 -46.25 -11.39
N GLY A 147 19.10 -47.55 -11.53
CA GLY A 147 20.27 -48.08 -12.21
C GLY A 147 21.49 -48.31 -11.33
N PHE A 148 21.37 -48.18 -10.02
CA PHE A 148 22.23 -48.80 -9.01
C PHE A 148 21.48 -49.99 -8.40
N GLY A 149 22.13 -50.74 -7.52
CA GLY A 149 21.46 -51.88 -6.89
C GLY A 149 22.08 -52.27 -5.57
N ASP A 150 21.29 -52.95 -4.75
CA ASP A 150 21.65 -53.29 -3.37
C ASP A 150 22.94 -54.15 -3.35
N PRO A 151 24.05 -53.64 -2.79
CA PRO A 151 25.31 -54.36 -2.73
C PRO A 151 25.24 -55.65 -1.89
N HIS A 152 24.21 -55.82 -1.07
CA HIS A 152 23.99 -57.00 -0.23
C HIS A 152 23.16 -58.10 -0.92
N VAL A 153 22.53 -57.80 -2.07
CA VAL A 153 21.69 -58.74 -2.81
C VAL A 153 22.19 -58.85 -4.25
N ALA A 154 23.16 -59.75 -4.43
CA ALA A 154 23.83 -60.02 -5.71
C ALA A 154 23.57 -61.43 -6.26
N THR A 155 23.54 -61.57 -7.58
CA THR A 155 23.51 -62.87 -8.26
C THR A 155 24.89 -63.53 -8.27
N GLU A 156 24.92 -64.82 -8.60
CA GLU A 156 26.15 -65.44 -9.11
C GLU A 156 26.59 -64.75 -10.43
N PRO A 157 27.90 -64.70 -10.74
CA PRO A 157 28.40 -64.00 -11.93
C PRO A 157 27.86 -64.55 -13.25
N ALA A 158 27.20 -63.69 -14.03
CA ALA A 158 26.60 -64.02 -15.31
C ALA A 158 26.81 -62.90 -16.31
N CYS A 159 26.83 -63.23 -17.60
CA CYS A 159 26.96 -62.23 -18.66
C CYS A 159 25.64 -61.49 -18.93
N ALA A 160 24.49 -62.15 -18.73
CA ALA A 160 23.14 -61.59 -18.88
C ALA A 160 22.45 -61.41 -17.52
N ALA A 161 21.60 -60.40 -17.43
CA ALA A 161 20.78 -60.17 -16.24
C ALA A 161 19.66 -61.21 -16.16
N PRO A 162 19.30 -61.70 -14.97
CA PRO A 162 18.09 -62.49 -14.81
C PRO A 162 16.83 -61.67 -15.17
N PRO A 163 15.68 -62.33 -15.41
CA PRO A 163 14.41 -61.62 -15.52
C PRO A 163 14.11 -60.82 -14.25
N GLY A 164 13.77 -59.53 -14.41
CA GLY A 164 13.56 -58.59 -13.32
C GLY A 164 14.35 -57.30 -13.54
N SER A 165 14.40 -56.46 -12.51
CA SER A 165 15.20 -55.24 -12.49
C SER A 165 16.52 -55.52 -11.77
N TRP A 166 17.62 -55.31 -12.48
CA TRP A 166 18.98 -55.62 -12.02
C TRP A 166 19.97 -54.60 -12.59
N SER A 167 20.91 -54.15 -11.76
CA SER A 167 21.99 -53.25 -12.16
C SER A 167 23.38 -53.92 -12.15
N ARG A 168 24.28 -53.39 -13.00
CA ARG A 168 25.72 -53.67 -12.95
C ARG A 168 26.47 -52.81 -11.94
N LEU A 169 25.87 -51.71 -11.50
CA LEU A 169 26.45 -50.76 -10.56
C LEU A 169 25.95 -51.10 -9.15
N PRO A 170 26.82 -51.55 -8.24
CA PRO A 170 26.45 -51.68 -6.84
C PRO A 170 26.51 -50.32 -6.13
N GLY A 171 25.95 -50.27 -4.93
CA GLY A 171 26.21 -49.18 -3.98
C GLY A 171 24.98 -48.36 -3.61
N ASP A 172 23.82 -48.77 -4.09
CA ASP A 172 22.54 -48.22 -3.65
C ASP A 172 22.36 -48.45 -2.14
N CYS A 173 22.07 -47.36 -1.42
CA CYS A 173 21.87 -47.35 0.02
C CYS A 173 20.39 -47.38 0.43
N ASP A 174 19.44 -47.17 -0.49
CA ASP A 174 18.00 -47.34 -0.29
C ASP A 174 17.29 -47.81 -1.58
N ASP A 175 17.38 -49.13 -1.85
CA ASP A 175 16.80 -49.87 -3.00
C ASP A 175 15.25 -49.81 -3.10
N ALA A 176 14.60 -48.92 -2.34
CA ALA A 176 13.18 -48.63 -2.42
C ALA A 176 12.87 -47.20 -2.91
N ASN A 177 13.89 -46.38 -3.15
CA ASN A 177 13.78 -44.96 -3.46
C ASN A 177 14.73 -44.55 -4.59
N ASP A 178 14.17 -44.37 -5.80
CA ASP A 178 14.90 -44.06 -7.04
C ASP A 178 15.64 -42.70 -7.07
N MET A 179 15.59 -41.96 -5.97
CA MET A 179 16.29 -40.70 -5.76
C MET A 179 17.52 -40.84 -4.86
N VAL A 180 17.75 -42.00 -4.25
CA VAL A 180 18.82 -42.27 -3.28
C VAL A 180 19.82 -43.26 -3.88
N PHE A 181 20.87 -42.73 -4.51
CA PHE A 181 21.87 -43.54 -5.19
C PHE A 181 23.23 -42.86 -5.27
N PRO A 182 24.32 -43.63 -5.49
CA PRO A 182 25.64 -43.08 -5.67
C PRO A 182 25.73 -41.92 -6.68
N GLY A 183 25.99 -40.71 -6.16
CA GLY A 183 26.11 -39.49 -6.97
C GLY A 183 24.79 -38.80 -7.31
N ALA A 184 23.70 -39.10 -6.60
CA ALA A 184 22.51 -38.26 -6.57
C ALA A 184 22.82 -36.84 -6.04
N ILE A 185 21.85 -35.93 -6.15
CA ILE A 185 21.99 -34.60 -5.55
C ILE A 185 21.45 -34.68 -4.13
N GLU A 186 22.31 -34.39 -3.17
CA GLU A 186 21.95 -34.28 -1.77
C GLU A 186 20.97 -33.11 -1.53
N ILE A 187 19.87 -33.37 -0.84
CA ILE A 187 18.86 -32.35 -0.53
C ILE A 187 18.48 -32.39 0.96
N CYS A 188 18.03 -31.27 1.50
CA CYS A 188 17.51 -31.25 2.88
C CYS A 188 16.19 -32.02 3.00
N ASN A 189 16.25 -33.29 3.38
CA ASN A 189 15.08 -34.19 3.46
C ASN A 189 15.03 -35.04 4.75
N GLY A 190 15.87 -34.76 5.74
CA GLY A 190 15.71 -35.27 7.10
C GLY A 190 16.62 -36.45 7.44
N GLU A 191 17.94 -36.22 7.36
CA GLU A 191 19.00 -37.20 7.61
C GLU A 191 19.03 -38.41 6.66
N ILE A 192 18.56 -38.23 5.42
CA ILE A 192 18.76 -39.21 4.35
C ILE A 192 20.07 -38.84 3.65
N ASP A 193 20.89 -39.85 3.35
CA ASP A 193 22.13 -39.75 2.58
C ASP A 193 21.76 -40.06 1.12
N ASP A 194 21.40 -39.03 0.34
CA ASP A 194 20.84 -39.23 -1.00
C ASP A 194 21.90 -39.74 -1.98
N ASP A 195 23.16 -39.32 -1.83
CA ASP A 195 24.24 -39.66 -2.75
C ASP A 195 25.11 -40.86 -2.31
N CYS A 196 24.73 -41.49 -1.19
CA CYS A 196 25.34 -42.66 -0.57
C CYS A 196 26.84 -42.48 -0.23
N ASP A 197 27.30 -41.26 0.06
CA ASP A 197 28.70 -40.99 0.42
C ASP A 197 28.99 -41.08 1.94
N GLY A 198 27.94 -41.22 2.74
CA GLY A 198 27.98 -41.34 4.20
C GLY A 198 27.86 -40.01 4.94
N LEU A 199 27.60 -38.91 4.24
CA LEU A 199 27.21 -37.62 4.78
C LEU A 199 25.72 -37.38 4.48
N TRP A 200 25.15 -36.38 5.13
CA TRP A 200 23.75 -36.00 4.90
C TRP A 200 23.50 -34.56 5.34
N ASP A 201 22.53 -33.91 4.70
CA ASP A 201 22.05 -32.58 5.02
C ASP A 201 23.21 -31.56 5.25
N ASP A 202 23.21 -30.89 6.41
CA ASP A 202 24.18 -29.91 6.87
C ASP A 202 25.62 -30.44 7.05
N ASN A 203 25.80 -31.77 7.10
CA ASN A 203 27.12 -32.38 7.19
C ASN A 203 27.72 -32.68 5.80
N ASP A 204 26.90 -32.59 4.76
CA ASP A 204 27.28 -32.87 3.39
C ASP A 204 27.71 -31.58 2.65
N PRO A 205 28.93 -31.51 2.09
CA PRO A 205 29.37 -30.36 1.30
C PRO A 205 28.73 -30.26 -0.11
N GLY A 206 28.10 -31.32 -0.59
CA GLY A 206 27.40 -31.47 -1.86
C GLY A 206 25.90 -31.14 -1.82
N VAL A 207 25.33 -30.86 -0.64
CA VAL A 207 23.92 -30.47 -0.48
C VAL A 207 23.53 -29.32 -1.41
N ASP A 208 22.40 -29.47 -2.10
CA ASP A 208 21.83 -28.45 -2.96
C ASP A 208 21.36 -27.26 -2.12
N PRO A 209 21.97 -26.07 -2.23
CA PRO A 209 21.58 -24.91 -1.44
C PRO A 209 20.14 -24.44 -1.70
N THR A 210 19.53 -24.85 -2.82
CA THR A 210 18.13 -24.54 -3.12
C THR A 210 17.14 -25.33 -2.26
N SER A 211 17.61 -26.39 -1.62
CA SER A 211 16.84 -27.18 -0.66
C SER A 211 16.92 -26.64 0.78
N TYR A 212 17.74 -25.62 1.05
CA TYR A 212 17.86 -25.04 2.39
C TYR A 212 16.56 -24.41 2.88
N THR A 213 16.25 -24.69 4.14
CA THR A 213 15.23 -23.96 4.89
C THR A 213 15.81 -22.62 5.36
N ARG A 214 14.98 -21.57 5.34
CA ARG A 214 15.35 -20.25 5.84
C ARG A 214 14.93 -20.14 7.31
N TRP A 215 15.90 -20.09 8.20
CA TRP A 215 15.70 -19.97 9.63
C TRP A 215 15.97 -18.55 10.11
N ARG A 216 15.18 -18.13 11.11
CA ARG A 216 15.29 -16.83 11.76
C ARG A 216 15.37 -17.05 13.27
N PRO A 217 16.26 -16.35 13.99
CA PRO A 217 16.19 -16.32 15.44
C PRO A 217 14.85 -15.71 15.89
N ASP A 218 14.22 -16.36 16.86
CA ASP A 218 13.04 -15.85 17.58
C ASP A 218 13.50 -15.66 19.04
N GLU A 219 13.62 -14.39 19.46
CA GLU A 219 14.21 -14.02 20.75
C GLU A 219 13.19 -13.98 21.89
N ASP A 220 11.91 -13.73 21.61
CA ASP A 220 10.83 -13.66 22.59
C ASP A 220 9.92 -14.90 22.64
N GLY A 221 9.98 -15.75 21.63
CA GLY A 221 9.36 -17.07 21.56
C GLY A 221 7.92 -17.08 21.06
N ASP A 222 7.48 -16.10 20.27
CA ASP A 222 6.11 -16.03 19.76
C ASP A 222 5.87 -16.82 18.46
N GLY A 223 6.93 -17.31 17.81
CA GLY A 223 6.86 -18.08 16.58
C GLY A 223 7.16 -17.29 15.30
N TYR A 224 7.36 -15.98 15.39
CA TYR A 224 7.87 -15.10 14.35
C TYR A 224 9.35 -14.77 14.66
N GLY A 225 10.15 -14.51 13.63
CA GLY A 225 11.58 -14.30 13.83
C GLY A 225 12.16 -13.17 13.01
N ASP A 226 13.35 -12.73 13.40
CA ASP A 226 13.98 -11.51 12.90
C ASP A 226 14.22 -11.55 11.40
N ASP A 227 13.52 -10.68 10.68
CA ASP A 227 13.65 -10.54 9.25
C ASP A 227 15.04 -10.04 8.80
N LYS A 228 15.77 -9.39 9.72
CA LYS A 228 17.13 -8.86 9.48
C LYS A 228 18.19 -9.97 9.55
N ILE A 229 17.89 -11.11 10.17
CA ILE A 229 18.83 -12.24 10.34
C ILE A 229 18.23 -13.51 9.74
N VAL A 230 18.67 -13.84 8.52
CA VAL A 230 18.26 -15.07 7.80
C VAL A 230 19.43 -16.04 7.71
N ILE A 231 19.23 -17.27 8.17
CA ILE A 231 20.23 -18.35 8.16
C ILE A 231 19.69 -19.51 7.32
N GLU A 232 20.33 -19.83 6.20
CA GLU A 232 19.91 -20.90 5.27
C GLU A 232 20.65 -22.20 5.59
N ARG A 233 19.92 -23.21 6.09
CA ARG A 233 20.44 -24.52 6.48
C ARG A 233 19.34 -25.58 6.48
N CYS A 234 19.69 -26.87 6.47
CA CYS A 234 18.70 -27.94 6.54
C CYS A 234 18.00 -27.98 7.91
N ARG A 235 18.75 -27.76 8.99
CA ARG A 235 18.23 -27.82 10.36
C ARG A 235 18.30 -26.48 11.07
N PRO A 236 17.44 -26.26 12.09
CA PRO A 236 17.45 -25.03 12.85
C PRO A 236 18.84 -24.79 13.47
N PRO A 237 19.44 -23.61 13.24
CA PRO A 237 20.80 -23.30 13.69
C PRO A 237 20.91 -23.21 15.22
N SER A 238 19.80 -22.96 15.92
CA SER A 238 19.69 -22.91 17.37
C SER A 238 18.29 -23.32 17.82
N PRO A 239 18.12 -23.81 19.06
CA PRO A 239 16.79 -23.96 19.66
C PRO A 239 16.06 -22.63 19.62
N GLY A 240 14.79 -22.66 19.21
CA GLY A 240 13.96 -21.47 19.06
C GLY A 240 14.01 -20.82 17.68
N ALA A 241 14.91 -21.20 16.76
CA ALA A 241 14.84 -20.65 15.41
C ALA A 241 13.55 -21.09 14.69
N VAL A 242 12.91 -20.16 13.99
CA VAL A 242 11.62 -20.35 13.27
C VAL A 242 11.78 -20.08 11.78
N GLU A 243 10.89 -20.64 10.96
CA GLU A 243 10.86 -20.39 9.51
C GLU A 243 10.08 -19.10 9.16
N GLN A 244 9.08 -18.79 9.98
CA GLN A 244 8.19 -17.66 9.78
C GLN A 244 8.92 -16.36 10.15
N GLY A 245 8.87 -15.38 9.25
CA GLY A 245 9.36 -14.02 9.53
C GLY A 245 8.20 -13.04 9.59
N GLY A 246 8.55 -11.75 9.70
CA GLY A 246 7.59 -10.64 9.77
C GLY A 246 7.44 -10.02 11.14
N ASP A 247 8.24 -10.45 12.12
CA ASP A 247 8.30 -9.82 13.44
C ASP A 247 8.84 -8.38 13.32
N CYS A 248 8.08 -7.42 13.84
CA CYS A 248 8.44 -6.01 13.86
C CYS A 248 9.08 -5.56 15.19
N ASP A 249 8.95 -6.33 16.28
CA ASP A 249 9.66 -6.16 17.54
C ASP A 249 10.11 -7.51 18.12
N ASP A 250 11.29 -7.96 17.68
CA ASP A 250 11.96 -9.20 18.09
C ASP A 250 12.20 -9.37 19.62
N SER A 251 11.79 -8.40 20.44
CA SER A 251 11.95 -8.42 21.89
C SER A 251 10.63 -8.57 22.66
N SER A 252 9.49 -8.61 21.95
CA SER A 252 8.15 -8.59 22.52
C SER A 252 7.21 -9.57 21.83
N GLY A 253 6.97 -10.73 22.46
CA GLY A 253 6.09 -11.77 21.91
C GLY A 253 4.59 -11.47 21.91
N GLU A 254 4.21 -10.20 22.09
CA GLU A 254 2.85 -9.69 21.86
C GLU A 254 2.79 -8.81 20.60
N ILE A 255 3.92 -8.59 19.91
CA ILE A 255 4.05 -7.76 18.70
C ILE A 255 4.54 -8.64 17.56
N HIS A 256 3.60 -9.09 16.72
CA HIS A 256 3.89 -9.98 15.60
C HIS A 256 2.69 -10.01 14.63
N PRO A 257 2.87 -10.48 13.38
CA PRO A 257 1.82 -10.49 12.34
C PRO A 257 0.47 -11.16 12.65
N ASP A 258 0.40 -11.97 13.70
CA ASP A 258 -0.83 -12.66 14.14
C ASP A 258 -1.40 -12.06 15.45
N ALA A 259 -0.75 -11.04 16.00
CA ALA A 259 -1.22 -10.35 17.17
C ALA A 259 -2.52 -9.60 16.85
N LEU A 260 -3.22 -9.17 17.89
CA LEU A 260 -4.33 -8.25 17.72
C LEU A 260 -3.83 -6.86 18.07
N GLU A 261 -4.10 -5.90 17.20
CA GLU A 261 -3.83 -4.51 17.48
C GLU A 261 -4.56 -4.04 18.75
N VAL A 262 -3.85 -3.33 19.62
CA VAL A 262 -4.39 -2.74 20.83
C VAL A 262 -4.03 -1.26 20.91
N CYS A 263 -4.80 -0.51 21.69
CA CYS A 263 -4.61 0.93 21.86
C CYS A 263 -3.40 1.22 22.77
N ASP A 264 -2.19 1.15 22.24
CA ASP A 264 -0.95 1.37 23.00
C ASP A 264 0.12 2.23 22.29
N HIS A 265 -0.15 2.73 21.07
CA HIS A 265 0.77 3.49 20.20
C HIS A 265 1.88 2.68 19.54
N GLU A 266 1.81 1.36 19.57
CA GLU A 266 2.69 0.46 18.81
C GLU A 266 1.88 -0.26 17.71
N ASP A 267 2.55 -0.71 16.66
CA ASP A 267 1.97 -1.56 15.60
C ASP A 267 2.11 -3.02 16.08
N ASN A 268 1.10 -3.54 16.78
CA ASN A 268 1.19 -4.87 17.39
C ASN A 268 1.08 -5.98 16.35
N ASP A 269 0.30 -5.79 15.28
CA ASP A 269 0.10 -6.81 14.23
C ASP A 269 0.99 -6.63 12.98
N CYS A 270 1.96 -5.73 13.06
CA CYS A 270 3.02 -5.50 12.06
C CYS A 270 2.49 -5.23 10.63
N ASP A 271 1.28 -4.69 10.48
CA ASP A 271 0.67 -4.39 9.18
C ASP A 271 0.98 -2.97 8.66
N GLY A 272 1.60 -2.14 9.52
CA GLY A 272 2.00 -0.77 9.25
C GLY A 272 0.94 0.29 9.58
N LEU A 273 -0.19 -0.11 10.14
CA LEU A 273 -1.21 0.77 10.73
C LEU A 273 -1.08 0.73 12.25
N ILE A 274 -1.50 1.80 12.92
CA ILE A 274 -1.37 1.94 14.37
C ILE A 274 -2.70 2.41 14.94
N ASP A 275 -3.20 1.71 15.95
CA ASP A 275 -4.34 2.08 16.79
C ASP A 275 -5.60 2.51 15.98
N ASP A 276 -6.01 3.78 16.05
CA ASP A 276 -7.20 4.34 15.38
C ASP A 276 -7.09 4.34 13.84
N ASP A 277 -5.86 4.32 13.31
CA ASP A 277 -5.64 4.19 11.86
C ASP A 277 -5.75 2.73 11.41
N ASP A 278 -5.73 1.79 12.36
CA ASP A 278 -5.92 0.37 12.11
C ASP A 278 -7.37 -0.09 12.36
N SER A 279 -7.90 -0.84 11.39
CA SER A 279 -9.23 -1.44 11.45
C SER A 279 -9.27 -2.78 12.18
N SER A 280 -8.10 -3.38 12.44
CA SER A 280 -7.89 -4.65 13.13
C SER A 280 -7.89 -4.49 14.67
N VAL A 281 -7.78 -3.24 15.16
CA VAL A 281 -7.85 -2.88 16.58
C VAL A 281 -8.93 -3.62 17.36
N ARG A 282 -8.48 -4.25 18.45
CA ARG A 282 -9.32 -5.05 19.33
C ARG A 282 -10.36 -4.15 19.99
N SER A 283 -11.64 -4.45 19.79
CA SER A 283 -12.75 -3.64 20.37
C SER A 283 -12.75 -3.52 21.91
N GLY A 284 -11.92 -4.27 22.63
CA GLY A 284 -11.76 -4.18 24.08
C GLY A 284 -10.62 -3.27 24.56
N SER A 285 -9.73 -2.80 23.67
CA SER A 285 -8.71 -1.78 23.98
C SER A 285 -9.22 -0.36 23.71
N GLN A 286 -10.24 -0.20 22.87
CA GLN A 286 -10.85 1.10 22.57
C GLN A 286 -11.76 1.60 23.70
N ALA A 287 -11.87 2.93 23.82
CA ALA A 287 -12.85 3.59 24.66
C ALA A 287 -14.12 3.93 23.86
N LEU A 288 -15.27 3.91 24.53
CA LEU A 288 -16.51 4.48 24.00
C LEU A 288 -16.49 6.00 24.26
N LEU A 289 -16.43 6.78 23.19
CA LEU A 289 -16.43 8.24 23.16
C LEU A 289 -17.64 8.74 22.36
N TRP A 290 -17.79 10.05 22.24
CA TRP A 290 -18.84 10.71 21.44
C TRP A 290 -18.20 11.68 20.46
N ALA A 291 -18.71 11.72 19.23
CA ALA A 291 -18.18 12.58 18.18
C ALA A 291 -18.22 14.06 18.60
N ASP A 292 -17.19 14.81 18.25
CA ASP A 292 -17.05 16.26 18.49
C ASP A 292 -16.77 16.92 17.14
N GLY A 293 -17.83 17.25 16.42
CA GLY A 293 -17.80 17.67 15.01
C GLY A 293 -17.38 19.12 14.81
N ASP A 294 -17.63 19.99 15.78
CA ASP A 294 -17.30 21.42 15.72
C ASP A 294 -16.03 21.80 16.50
N GLY A 295 -15.49 20.89 17.29
CA GLY A 295 -14.20 21.01 17.95
C GLY A 295 -14.23 21.85 19.23
N ASP A 296 -15.37 21.91 19.91
CA ASP A 296 -15.53 22.67 21.14
C ASP A 296 -15.25 21.85 22.42
N GLY A 297 -15.08 20.54 22.26
CA GLY A 297 -14.75 19.60 23.33
C GLY A 297 -15.97 18.96 24.00
N TYR A 298 -17.17 19.17 23.48
CA TYR A 298 -18.39 18.49 23.86
C TYR A 298 -18.75 17.43 22.82
N GLY A 299 -19.29 16.30 23.26
CA GLY A 299 -19.58 15.17 22.37
C GLY A 299 -21.07 14.98 22.12
N ASP A 300 -21.46 14.69 20.88
CA ASP A 300 -22.86 14.44 20.50
C ASP A 300 -23.38 13.13 21.11
N PRO A 301 -24.37 13.16 22.03
CA PRO A 301 -24.95 11.97 22.67
C PRO A 301 -25.60 10.99 21.68
N GLU A 302 -25.95 11.41 20.47
CA GLU A 302 -26.51 10.59 19.41
C GLU A 302 -25.44 9.89 18.53
N GLN A 303 -24.16 10.28 18.64
CA GLN A 303 -23.05 9.75 17.83
C GLN A 303 -21.93 9.12 18.68
N PRO A 304 -22.15 7.92 19.27
CA PRO A 304 -21.07 7.20 19.94
C PRO A 304 -20.02 6.68 18.95
N VAL A 305 -18.74 6.86 19.28
CA VAL A 305 -17.57 6.43 18.49
C VAL A 305 -16.66 5.56 19.34
N TRP A 306 -16.12 4.48 18.78
CA TRP A 306 -15.04 3.71 19.41
C TRP A 306 -13.69 4.24 18.92
N SER A 307 -12.85 4.69 19.83
CA SER A 307 -11.51 5.22 19.53
C SER A 307 -10.57 4.98 20.71
N CYS A 308 -9.28 4.93 20.42
CA CYS A 308 -8.22 4.68 21.39
C CYS A 308 -7.98 5.86 22.35
N TRP A 309 -8.28 7.09 21.94
CA TRP A 309 -8.06 8.30 22.75
C TRP A 309 -9.08 9.40 22.47
N GLU A 310 -9.24 10.31 23.44
CA GLU A 310 -9.97 11.54 23.21
C GLU A 310 -9.17 12.48 22.28
N ARG A 311 -9.87 13.09 21.33
CA ARG A 311 -9.35 14.11 20.42
C ARG A 311 -10.44 15.13 20.15
N VAL A 312 -10.26 16.34 20.66
CA VAL A 312 -11.15 17.48 20.37
C VAL A 312 -11.23 17.71 18.86
N GLY A 313 -12.43 17.90 18.34
CA GLY A 313 -12.72 17.96 16.90
C GLY A 313 -12.80 16.58 16.22
N TYR A 314 -12.88 15.50 17.01
CA TYR A 314 -13.12 14.15 16.50
C TYR A 314 -14.01 13.34 17.46
N ALA A 315 -13.55 13.08 18.69
CA ALA A 315 -14.32 12.37 19.70
C ALA A 315 -13.83 12.68 21.13
N VAL A 316 -14.76 12.90 22.06
CA VAL A 316 -14.49 13.25 23.46
C VAL A 316 -15.25 12.34 24.43
N ALA A 317 -14.86 12.35 25.71
CA ALA A 317 -15.39 11.42 26.72
C ALA A 317 -16.75 11.82 27.31
N ASN A 318 -17.28 13.00 26.98
CA ASN A 318 -18.59 13.47 27.43
C ASN A 318 -19.62 13.38 26.30
N ALA A 319 -20.91 13.42 26.66
CA ALA A 319 -22.05 13.24 25.75
C ALA A 319 -23.03 14.41 25.90
N ASP A 320 -22.49 15.62 26.07
CA ASP A 320 -23.26 16.78 26.53
C ASP A 320 -23.61 17.73 25.37
N ASP A 321 -23.06 17.52 24.17
CA ASP A 321 -23.24 18.43 23.04
C ASP A 321 -24.69 18.44 22.54
N CYS A 322 -25.17 19.64 22.34
CA CYS A 322 -26.52 19.95 21.94
C CYS A 322 -26.65 20.17 20.42
N ASP A 323 -25.57 20.58 19.74
CA ASP A 323 -25.49 20.72 18.27
C ASP A 323 -24.03 20.59 17.80
N ASP A 324 -23.66 19.39 17.34
CA ASP A 324 -22.32 18.97 16.86
C ASP A 324 -21.78 19.75 15.63
N GLN A 325 -22.44 20.84 15.27
CA GLN A 325 -22.07 21.74 14.17
C GLN A 325 -21.94 23.21 14.64
N ASP A 326 -22.25 23.52 15.91
CA ASP A 326 -22.20 24.87 16.47
C ASP A 326 -21.49 24.89 17.84
N PRO A 327 -20.23 25.39 17.91
CA PRO A 327 -19.39 25.32 19.11
C PRO A 327 -19.87 26.21 20.25
N VAL A 328 -20.99 26.92 20.07
CA VAL A 328 -21.66 27.76 21.09
C VAL A 328 -22.83 27.02 21.73
N VAL A 329 -23.35 25.95 21.12
CA VAL A 329 -24.56 25.24 21.53
C VAL A 329 -24.21 23.86 22.06
N ASN A 330 -23.48 23.83 23.18
CA ASN A 330 -22.79 22.63 23.65
C ASN A 330 -23.27 22.04 24.97
N ILE A 331 -24.10 22.79 25.70
CA ILE A 331 -24.78 22.31 26.90
C ILE A 331 -26.25 22.76 26.89
N PRO A 332 -27.15 21.95 27.46
CA PRO A 332 -28.53 22.36 27.64
C PRO A 332 -28.63 23.63 28.49
N ARG A 333 -29.49 24.57 28.07
CA ARG A 333 -29.73 25.85 28.75
C ARG A 333 -31.20 26.04 29.10
N ASP A 334 -31.46 26.98 30.00
CA ASP A 334 -32.81 27.44 30.30
C ASP A 334 -33.33 28.35 29.17
N TRP A 335 -34.63 28.25 28.88
CA TRP A 335 -35.32 29.05 27.88
C TRP A 335 -36.38 29.93 28.52
N PHE A 336 -36.37 31.20 28.15
CA PHE A 336 -37.22 32.26 28.69
C PHE A 336 -38.20 32.74 27.62
N VAL A 337 -39.36 33.26 28.03
CA VAL A 337 -40.33 33.78 27.05
C VAL A 337 -39.81 35.09 26.49
N ASP A 338 -39.75 35.17 25.17
CA ASP A 338 -39.44 36.37 24.40
C ASP A 338 -40.74 36.87 23.77
N LEU A 339 -41.36 37.88 24.37
CA LEU A 339 -42.73 38.28 24.05
C LEU A 339 -42.83 39.20 22.82
N ASP A 340 -41.76 39.88 22.45
CA ASP A 340 -41.73 40.87 21.36
C ASP A 340 -40.77 40.50 20.21
N GLY A 341 -39.95 39.47 20.39
CA GLY A 341 -39.17 38.80 19.35
C GLY A 341 -37.79 39.41 19.10
N ASP A 342 -37.18 40.06 20.09
CA ASP A 342 -35.84 40.65 19.96
C ASP A 342 -34.69 39.70 20.33
N GLY A 343 -35.01 38.50 20.84
CA GLY A 343 -34.03 37.49 21.24
C GLY A 343 -33.56 37.59 22.70
N TYR A 344 -34.14 38.51 23.48
CA TYR A 344 -33.97 38.58 24.92
C TYR A 344 -35.25 38.14 25.61
N GLY A 345 -35.09 37.40 26.71
CA GLY A 345 -36.22 36.80 27.42
C GLY A 345 -36.40 37.41 28.80
N SER A 346 -37.59 37.22 29.35
CA SER A 346 -37.89 37.67 30.71
C SER A 346 -38.71 36.66 31.52
N GLY A 347 -38.48 36.65 32.82
CA GLY A 347 -39.25 35.92 33.82
C GLY A 347 -38.73 34.51 34.11
N PRO A 348 -39.55 33.63 34.73
CA PRO A 348 -39.08 32.28 35.06
C PRO A 348 -38.89 31.43 33.80
N PRO A 349 -37.92 30.49 33.81
CA PRO A 349 -37.68 29.62 32.67
C PRO A 349 -38.90 28.74 32.38
N VAL A 350 -39.25 28.64 31.10
CA VAL A 350 -40.40 27.86 30.60
C VAL A 350 -39.99 26.53 29.98
N GLY A 351 -38.70 26.29 29.84
CA GLY A 351 -38.13 25.00 29.46
C GLY A 351 -36.62 24.94 29.66
N PHE A 352 -36.10 23.72 29.55
CA PHE A 352 -34.67 23.41 29.65
C PHE A 352 -34.31 22.42 28.55
N GLY A 353 -33.27 22.71 27.78
CA GLY A 353 -32.85 21.88 26.66
C GLY A 353 -31.92 22.59 25.69
N CYS A 354 -31.44 21.83 24.72
CA CYS A 354 -30.53 22.28 23.66
C CYS A 354 -31.16 23.30 22.71
N LEU A 355 -32.37 22.98 22.25
CA LEU A 355 -33.15 23.81 21.33
C LEU A 355 -34.34 24.43 22.07
N PRO A 356 -34.80 25.60 21.64
CA PRO A 356 -35.96 26.23 22.24
C PRO A 356 -37.19 25.32 22.08
N PRO A 357 -37.92 24.99 23.16
CA PRO A 357 -39.07 24.09 23.11
C PRO A 357 -40.29 24.66 22.37
N GLY A 358 -40.20 25.89 21.85
CA GLY A 358 -41.22 26.59 21.08
C GLY A 358 -40.64 27.83 20.41
N ALA A 359 -41.48 28.51 19.61
CA ALA A 359 -41.14 29.83 19.07
C ALA A 359 -41.23 30.90 20.16
N ASN A 360 -40.60 32.05 19.94
CA ASN A 360 -40.64 33.21 20.82
C ASN A 360 -40.03 32.91 22.21
N LEU A 361 -38.85 32.29 22.20
CA LEU A 361 -38.06 32.01 23.39
C LEU A 361 -36.62 32.48 23.19
N ALA A 362 -36.03 32.98 24.26
CA ALA A 362 -34.66 33.46 24.31
C ALA A 362 -33.80 32.63 25.28
N PRO A 363 -32.48 32.56 25.06
CA PRO A 363 -31.55 31.81 25.90
C PRO A 363 -31.11 32.57 27.17
N ASN A 364 -31.74 33.71 27.47
CA ASN A 364 -31.38 34.60 28.58
C ASN A 364 -32.64 35.21 29.25
N ASP A 365 -32.47 35.69 30.49
CA ASP A 365 -33.49 36.38 31.31
C ASP A 365 -33.06 37.84 31.54
N THR A 366 -32.74 38.55 30.47
CA THR A 366 -32.10 39.88 30.56
C THR A 366 -32.92 40.99 29.91
N ASP A 367 -34.10 40.69 29.37
CA ASP A 367 -34.99 41.67 28.79
C ASP A 367 -35.64 42.56 29.88
N CYS A 368 -35.34 43.87 29.82
CA CYS A 368 -35.86 44.83 30.78
C CYS A 368 -37.25 45.38 30.44
N GLU A 369 -37.71 45.26 29.18
CA GLU A 369 -39.01 45.73 28.72
C GLU A 369 -39.70 44.70 27.79
N PRO A 370 -40.41 43.70 28.37
CA PRO A 370 -40.88 42.50 27.66
C PRO A 370 -41.96 42.67 26.59
N LEU A 371 -42.25 43.88 26.15
CA LEU A 371 -43.24 44.15 25.11
C LEU A 371 -42.71 45.16 24.08
N ARG A 372 -41.44 45.54 24.19
CA ARG A 372 -40.79 46.58 23.40
C ARG A 372 -39.42 46.09 22.92
N ALA A 373 -39.42 45.41 21.78
CA ALA A 373 -38.25 44.89 21.06
C ALA A 373 -37.13 45.90 20.71
N ALA A 374 -37.27 47.18 21.04
CA ALA A 374 -36.25 48.21 20.88
C ALA A 374 -35.55 48.54 22.21
N ILE A 375 -35.96 47.91 23.30
CA ILE A 375 -35.46 48.14 24.65
C ILE A 375 -35.00 46.79 25.20
N HIS A 376 -33.70 46.56 25.11
CA HIS A 376 -33.07 45.30 25.49
C HIS A 376 -31.57 45.55 25.72
N PRO A 377 -30.86 44.66 26.43
CA PRO A 377 -29.43 44.80 26.65
C PRO A 377 -28.64 45.10 25.38
N GLY A 378 -27.91 46.22 25.36
CA GLY A 378 -27.09 46.65 24.23
C GLY A 378 -27.86 47.20 23.02
N ALA A 379 -29.14 47.58 23.19
CA ALA A 379 -29.83 48.41 22.19
C ALA A 379 -29.12 49.77 22.01
N SER A 380 -29.46 50.49 20.94
CA SER A 380 -28.95 51.86 20.77
C SER A 380 -29.86 52.86 21.47
N GLU A 381 -29.25 53.74 22.26
CA GLU A 381 -29.98 54.79 22.95
C GLU A 381 -30.64 55.79 21.99
N VAL A 382 -31.84 56.24 22.35
CA VAL A 382 -32.58 57.32 21.68
C VAL A 382 -32.56 58.54 22.60
N CYS A 383 -31.68 59.48 22.28
CA CYS A 383 -31.44 60.62 23.16
C CYS A 383 -32.64 61.57 23.26
N ASP A 384 -32.93 62.02 24.48
CA ASP A 384 -34.01 62.95 24.90
C ASP A 384 -35.42 62.35 24.86
N ASP A 385 -35.55 61.03 25.03
CA ASP A 385 -36.85 60.36 25.16
C ASP A 385 -37.15 59.85 26.57
N GLY A 386 -36.17 59.89 27.48
CA GLY A 386 -36.32 59.54 28.90
C GLY A 386 -36.47 58.05 29.16
N ILE A 387 -36.11 57.21 28.20
CA ILE A 387 -36.16 55.74 28.29
C ILE A 387 -34.71 55.23 28.25
N ASP A 388 -34.44 54.22 29.08
CA ASP A 388 -33.22 53.40 29.03
C ASP A 388 -33.48 52.31 27.99
N GLN A 389 -32.86 52.42 26.81
CA GLN A 389 -33.06 51.43 25.75
C GLN A 389 -32.13 50.23 25.93
N ASP A 390 -30.91 50.44 26.40
CA ASP A 390 -29.89 49.40 26.47
C ASP A 390 -29.81 48.67 27.83
N CYS A 391 -30.72 49.02 28.74
CA CYS A 391 -30.92 48.42 30.06
C CYS A 391 -29.69 48.54 30.98
N ASP A 392 -28.87 49.60 30.86
CA ASP A 392 -27.67 49.81 31.68
C ASP A 392 -27.88 50.71 32.91
N ASP A 393 -29.15 51.09 33.19
CA ASP A 393 -29.60 52.05 34.21
C ASP A 393 -29.23 53.52 33.93
N ARG A 394 -28.75 53.85 32.72
CA ARG A 394 -28.53 55.23 32.27
C ARG A 394 -29.57 55.59 31.22
N ILE A 395 -29.86 56.88 31.13
CA ILE A 395 -30.86 57.41 30.19
C ILE A 395 -30.31 58.66 29.52
N ASP A 396 -30.62 58.83 28.24
CA ASP A 396 -30.34 60.06 27.50
C ASP A 396 -28.89 60.55 27.72
N CYS A 397 -28.70 61.82 28.10
CA CYS A 397 -27.39 62.42 28.26
C CYS A 397 -26.55 61.88 29.43
N ASP A 398 -27.15 61.11 30.34
CA ASP A 398 -26.38 60.39 31.36
C ASP A 398 -25.71 59.14 30.75
N ASP A 399 -26.23 58.65 29.63
CA ASP A 399 -25.71 57.51 28.88
C ASP A 399 -24.55 57.86 27.92
N GLU A 400 -23.59 56.95 27.80
CA GLU A 400 -22.39 57.12 26.98
C GLU A 400 -22.69 57.21 25.48
N GLY A 401 -23.67 56.47 24.98
CA GLY A 401 -24.14 56.49 23.59
C GLY A 401 -24.77 57.82 23.18
N CYS A 402 -25.23 58.62 24.16
CA CYS A 402 -25.92 59.89 23.92
C CYS A 402 -25.11 61.14 24.31
N ARG A 403 -24.04 61.02 25.11
CA ARG A 403 -23.20 62.16 25.55
C ARG A 403 -22.65 63.03 24.44
N ILE A 404 -22.53 62.50 23.23
CA ILE A 404 -21.96 63.20 22.07
C ILE A 404 -23.03 63.79 21.15
N GLU A 405 -24.30 63.49 21.36
CA GLU A 405 -25.38 63.99 20.51
C GLU A 405 -25.64 65.48 20.77
N PRO A 406 -25.99 66.29 19.75
CA PRO A 406 -26.20 67.73 19.89
C PRO A 406 -27.28 68.11 20.89
N VAL A 407 -28.23 67.21 21.14
CA VAL A 407 -29.29 67.40 22.15
C VAL A 407 -28.74 67.39 23.58
N CYS A 408 -27.58 66.77 23.78
CA CYS A 408 -26.85 66.71 25.05
C CYS A 408 -25.76 67.78 25.18
N ALA A 409 -25.55 68.62 24.16
CA ALA A 409 -24.65 69.76 24.24
C ALA A 409 -25.25 70.85 25.16
N GLY A 410 -24.51 71.21 26.21
CA GLY A 410 -24.90 72.29 27.13
C GLY A 410 -25.02 73.65 26.43
N PRO A 411 -25.64 74.65 27.07
CA PRO A 411 -25.87 75.97 26.46
C PRO A 411 -24.58 76.77 26.15
N CYS A 412 -23.40 76.25 26.51
CA CYS A 412 -22.09 76.90 26.32
C CYS A 412 -21.27 76.29 25.17
N VAL A 413 -21.93 75.61 24.22
CA VAL A 413 -21.29 74.96 23.07
C VAL A 413 -21.81 75.58 21.77
N ASP A 414 -20.93 76.22 20.99
CA ASP A 414 -21.28 76.78 19.68
C ASP A 414 -21.29 75.72 18.59
N GLN A 415 -20.37 74.75 18.67
CA GLN A 415 -20.25 73.68 17.69
C GLN A 415 -19.81 72.37 18.34
N VAL A 416 -20.55 71.30 18.08
CA VAL A 416 -20.08 69.93 18.34
C VAL A 416 -19.28 69.46 17.12
N VAL A 417 -18.04 68.99 17.35
CA VAL A 417 -17.16 68.55 16.27
C VAL A 417 -16.84 67.07 16.41
N PHE A 418 -17.12 66.32 15.33
CA PHE A 418 -16.82 64.90 15.22
C PHE A 418 -15.76 64.68 14.14
N GLY A 419 -14.88 63.69 14.32
CA GLY A 419 -14.06 63.18 13.21
C GLY A 419 -12.70 62.61 13.58
N ALA A 420 -12.18 61.79 12.67
CA ALA A 420 -10.81 61.28 12.72
C ALA A 420 -9.80 62.41 12.48
N LEU A 421 -8.67 62.35 13.18
CA LEU A 421 -7.59 63.31 13.08
C LEU A 421 -6.74 63.09 11.81
N PRO A 422 -6.13 64.15 11.23
CA PRO A 422 -6.16 65.53 11.68
C PRO A 422 -7.48 66.24 11.33
N LEU A 423 -7.99 67.03 12.28
CA LEU A 423 -9.21 67.81 12.17
C LEU A 423 -8.87 69.30 12.01
N VAL A 424 -9.52 69.97 11.06
CA VAL A 424 -9.37 71.42 10.86
C VAL A 424 -10.74 72.07 10.89
N VAL A 425 -10.95 72.99 11.84
CA VAL A 425 -12.17 73.79 11.97
C VAL A 425 -11.85 75.23 11.62
N VAL A 426 -12.67 75.83 10.76
CA VAL A 426 -12.55 77.24 10.39
C VAL A 426 -13.80 77.98 10.79
N GLY A 427 -13.63 79.12 11.45
CA GLY A 427 -14.74 79.91 11.97
C GLY A 427 -14.34 81.36 12.18
N SER A 428 -15.16 82.09 12.94
CA SER A 428 -14.90 83.48 13.29
C SER A 428 -15.42 83.75 14.69
N THR A 429 -14.58 84.34 15.54
CA THR A 429 -15.01 84.83 16.86
C THR A 429 -15.79 86.15 16.75
N THR A 430 -15.56 86.93 15.69
CA THR A 430 -16.27 88.21 15.51
C THR A 430 -17.79 88.05 15.51
N GLY A 431 -18.44 88.63 16.53
CA GLY A 431 -19.89 88.61 16.69
C GLY A 431 -20.46 87.36 17.37
N ALA A 432 -19.60 86.48 17.90
CA ALA A 432 -19.97 85.43 18.85
C ALA A 432 -20.27 86.02 20.24
N SER A 433 -20.68 85.18 21.19
CA SER A 433 -20.76 85.55 22.59
C SER A 433 -19.35 85.62 23.21
N ASP A 434 -19.28 86.10 24.45
CA ASP A 434 -18.08 86.09 25.30
C ASP A 434 -18.51 85.31 26.55
N ASP A 435 -18.50 83.98 26.42
CA ASP A 435 -19.08 83.05 27.40
C ASP A 435 -18.02 82.43 28.32
N SER A 436 -16.74 82.48 27.94
CA SER A 436 -15.60 81.91 28.67
C SER A 436 -14.53 82.97 28.92
N THR A 437 -13.84 82.88 30.06
CA THR A 437 -12.71 83.76 30.37
C THR A 437 -11.45 82.91 30.58
N PRO A 438 -10.50 82.89 29.63
CA PRO A 438 -9.27 82.13 29.73
C PRO A 438 -8.43 82.47 30.97
N GLY A 439 -7.80 81.49 31.61
CA GLY A 439 -6.98 81.73 32.80
C GLY A 439 -5.61 82.34 32.49
N CYS A 440 -5.10 82.15 31.28
CA CYS A 440 -3.77 82.62 30.85
C CYS A 440 -3.77 84.04 30.26
N SER A 441 -4.93 84.64 30.00
CA SER A 441 -5.07 86.00 29.49
C SER A 441 -6.33 86.68 30.03
N ALA A 442 -6.25 87.98 30.33
CA ALA A 442 -7.45 88.76 30.66
C ALA A 442 -8.11 89.24 29.36
N SER A 443 -8.91 88.37 28.74
CA SER A 443 -9.72 88.67 27.56
C SER A 443 -11.09 89.24 27.95
N ALA A 444 -11.61 90.12 27.11
CA ALA A 444 -13.03 90.48 27.01
C ALA A 444 -13.46 90.44 25.52
N ALA A 445 -12.76 89.61 24.73
CA ALA A 445 -13.04 89.36 23.34
C ALA A 445 -14.15 88.31 23.22
N GLU A 446 -14.78 88.27 22.05
CA GLU A 446 -15.75 87.22 21.75
C GLU A 446 -15.04 85.87 21.59
N ASP A 447 -15.64 84.79 22.11
CA ASP A 447 -15.09 83.44 22.07
C ASP A 447 -15.91 82.50 21.16
N TYR A 448 -15.30 81.38 20.80
CA TYR A 448 -15.97 80.31 20.05
C TYR A 448 -15.65 78.97 20.69
N THR A 449 -16.70 78.25 21.09
CA THR A 449 -16.61 77.06 21.92
C THR A 449 -16.91 75.80 21.11
N LEU A 450 -15.97 74.83 21.15
CA LEU A 450 -16.10 73.57 20.43
C LEU A 450 -16.07 72.39 21.40
N GLN A 451 -17.11 71.55 21.35
CA GLN A 451 -17.10 70.28 22.08
C GLN A 451 -16.46 69.21 21.22
N TRP A 452 -15.49 68.50 21.78
CA TRP A 452 -14.71 67.46 21.10
C TRP A 452 -14.49 66.24 22.00
N VAL A 453 -14.50 65.05 21.40
CA VAL A 453 -14.25 63.78 22.09
C VAL A 453 -13.00 63.13 21.52
N ALA A 454 -12.12 62.65 22.40
CA ALA A 454 -10.89 61.98 22.02
C ALA A 454 -11.19 60.64 21.32
N PRO A 455 -10.74 60.43 20.07
CA PRO A 455 -11.07 59.24 19.28
C PRO A 455 -10.20 58.01 19.63
N ALA A 456 -9.17 58.17 20.45
CA ALA A 456 -8.26 57.11 20.90
C ALA A 456 -7.46 57.60 22.12
N ASP A 457 -6.80 56.69 22.83
CA ASP A 457 -5.79 57.06 23.83
C ASP A 457 -4.59 57.73 23.14
N GLY A 458 -4.17 58.91 23.60
CA GLY A 458 -2.95 59.54 23.08
C GLY A 458 -2.69 60.98 23.48
N ASP A 459 -1.58 61.50 22.94
CA ASP A 459 -1.17 62.90 23.05
C ASP A 459 -1.73 63.70 21.89
N TYR A 460 -2.52 64.72 22.19
CA TYR A 460 -3.14 65.59 21.21
C TYR A 460 -2.48 66.96 21.17
N THR A 461 -2.39 67.54 19.98
CA THR A 461 -2.06 68.95 19.83
C THR A 461 -3.23 69.70 19.23
N VAL A 462 -3.66 70.76 19.92
CA VAL A 462 -4.59 71.74 19.37
C VAL A 462 -3.86 73.06 19.17
N ASP A 463 -3.95 73.65 17.97
CA ASP A 463 -3.36 74.97 17.69
C ASP A 463 -4.24 75.82 16.79
N THR A 464 -4.04 77.13 16.86
CA THR A 464 -4.79 78.10 16.05
C THR A 464 -3.97 78.63 14.87
N LEU A 465 -2.93 77.91 14.44
CA LEU A 465 -2.02 78.37 13.39
C LEU A 465 -2.75 78.61 12.07
N GLY A 466 -2.62 79.83 11.54
CA GLY A 466 -3.33 80.28 10.34
C GLY A 466 -4.49 81.24 10.63
N SER A 467 -4.83 81.46 11.90
CA SER A 467 -5.80 82.47 12.34
C SER A 467 -5.33 83.90 12.01
N SER A 468 -6.28 84.81 11.81
CA SER A 468 -6.00 86.19 11.35
C SER A 468 -5.72 87.19 12.47
N PHE A 469 -5.77 86.76 13.73
CA PHE A 469 -5.69 87.60 14.92
C PHE A 469 -4.84 86.94 16.00
N ASP A 470 -4.61 87.69 17.08
CA ASP A 470 -3.91 87.24 18.28
C ASP A 470 -4.86 86.37 19.12
N THR A 471 -4.67 85.04 19.08
CA THR A 471 -5.63 84.09 19.68
C THR A 471 -5.25 83.75 21.11
N VAL A 472 -6.25 83.41 21.93
CA VAL A 472 -6.08 82.69 23.19
C VAL A 472 -6.81 81.36 23.05
N LEU A 473 -6.19 80.27 23.47
CA LEU A 473 -6.77 78.93 23.42
C LEU A 473 -6.88 78.39 24.82
N SER A 474 -8.08 77.92 25.20
CA SER A 474 -8.34 77.23 26.48
C SER A 474 -8.93 75.85 26.24
N LEU A 475 -8.56 74.91 27.10
CA LEU A 475 -9.07 73.55 27.14
C LEU A 475 -9.74 73.32 28.49
N LEU A 476 -11.02 72.94 28.50
CA LEU A 476 -11.78 72.63 29.71
C LEU A 476 -12.22 71.16 29.70
N ASP A 477 -12.49 70.57 30.87
CA ASP A 477 -13.00 69.19 31.04
C ASP A 477 -14.51 69.03 30.73
N GLY A 478 -15.07 69.94 29.94
CA GLY A 478 -16.46 69.94 29.48
C GLY A 478 -17.13 71.32 29.57
N CYS A 479 -18.40 71.38 29.15
CA CYS A 479 -19.19 72.61 29.26
C CYS A 479 -19.43 73.00 30.72
N GLY A 480 -18.92 74.16 31.14
CA GLY A 480 -18.97 74.62 32.54
C GLY A 480 -17.99 73.92 33.49
N GLY A 481 -17.03 73.18 32.92
CA GLY A 481 -15.98 72.46 33.60
C GLY A 481 -14.79 73.30 34.06
N ASP A 482 -13.79 72.66 34.66
CA ASP A 482 -12.52 73.29 35.05
C ASP A 482 -11.60 73.46 33.83
N GLU A 483 -10.86 74.59 33.77
CA GLU A 483 -9.83 74.81 32.75
C GLU A 483 -8.61 73.94 33.02
N LEU A 484 -8.32 73.01 32.10
CA LEU A 484 -7.24 72.05 32.14
C LEU A 484 -5.91 72.66 31.68
N ASP A 485 -5.95 73.43 30.58
CA ASP A 485 -4.78 74.15 30.06
C ASP A 485 -5.21 75.40 29.28
N CYS A 486 -4.30 76.36 29.19
CA CYS A 486 -4.52 77.62 28.49
C CYS A 486 -3.21 78.12 27.88
N ASN A 487 -3.27 78.60 26.64
CA ASN A 487 -2.14 79.27 26.01
C ASN A 487 -2.57 80.48 25.17
N ASP A 488 -1.82 81.57 25.28
CA ASP A 488 -1.96 82.79 24.49
C ASP A 488 -1.06 82.69 23.25
N ASP A 489 0.25 82.53 23.45
CA ASP A 489 1.25 82.55 22.38
C ASP A 489 2.02 81.23 22.23
N PHE A 490 2.09 80.69 21.01
CA PHE A 490 3.01 79.60 20.66
C PHE A 490 4.30 80.12 20.02
N GLY A 491 5.40 80.01 20.76
CA GLY A 491 6.75 80.30 20.28
C GLY A 491 7.02 81.80 20.12
N ALA A 492 7.08 82.28 18.87
CA ALA A 492 7.28 83.69 18.54
C ALA A 492 6.15 84.26 17.64
N GLY A 493 5.07 83.49 17.46
CA GLY A 493 3.85 83.91 16.76
C GLY A 493 2.81 84.47 17.73
N LEU A 494 1.66 84.85 17.19
CA LEU A 494 0.47 85.38 17.88
C LEU A 494 -0.68 84.35 17.88
N GLN A 495 -0.35 83.08 17.70
CA GLN A 495 -1.32 81.99 17.64
C GLN A 495 -0.96 80.99 18.71
N SER A 496 -1.97 80.40 19.32
CA SER A 496 -1.87 79.56 20.49
C SER A 496 -1.68 78.09 20.12
N ARG A 497 -1.17 77.31 21.09
CA ARG A 497 -1.09 75.85 21.01
C ARG A 497 -1.13 75.23 22.39
N ILE A 498 -1.93 74.19 22.56
CA ILE A 498 -1.99 73.33 23.76
C ILE A 498 -1.60 71.90 23.36
N LEU A 499 -0.93 71.20 24.27
CA LEU A 499 -0.65 69.78 24.19
C LEU A 499 -1.26 69.12 25.43
N PHE A 500 -2.08 68.09 25.23
CA PHE A 500 -2.75 67.40 26.33
C PHE A 500 -2.86 65.91 26.03
N GLU A 501 -2.91 65.12 27.10
CA GLU A 501 -3.17 63.69 27.05
C GLU A 501 -4.67 63.48 27.20
N ALA A 502 -5.24 62.56 26.43
CA ALA A 502 -6.64 62.15 26.60
C ALA A 502 -6.80 60.65 26.38
N LEU A 503 -7.76 60.06 27.09
CA LEU A 503 -8.20 58.68 26.88
C LEU A 503 -9.34 58.64 25.84
N GLU A 504 -9.47 57.52 25.14
CA GLU A 504 -10.56 57.29 24.20
C GLU A 504 -11.92 57.54 24.90
N GLY A 505 -12.77 58.35 24.27
CA GLY A 505 -14.09 58.71 24.80
C GLY A 505 -14.11 59.90 25.77
N GLU A 506 -12.95 60.44 26.19
CA GLU A 506 -12.94 61.65 27.03
C GLU A 506 -13.44 62.89 26.28
N LEU A 507 -14.29 63.65 26.96
CA LEU A 507 -14.97 64.84 26.43
C LEU A 507 -14.25 66.12 26.88
N PHE A 508 -13.98 67.01 25.93
CA PHE A 508 -13.35 68.31 26.17
C PHE A 508 -14.15 69.44 25.55
N LEU A 509 -14.02 70.63 26.15
CA LEU A 509 -14.44 71.88 25.54
C LEU A 509 -13.19 72.69 25.15
N ILE A 510 -13.05 72.98 23.86
CA ILE A 510 -11.97 73.79 23.31
C ILE A 510 -12.52 75.18 23.02
N VAL A 511 -11.92 76.20 23.64
CA VAL A 511 -12.35 77.60 23.50
C VAL A 511 -11.31 78.36 22.69
N VAL A 512 -11.75 78.94 21.57
CA VAL A 512 -10.95 79.88 20.77
C VAL A 512 -11.40 81.29 21.09
N ASP A 513 -10.55 82.03 21.80
CA ASP A 513 -10.74 83.42 22.20
C ASP A 513 -9.62 84.29 21.59
N GLY A 514 -9.57 85.59 21.89
CA GLY A 514 -8.55 86.51 21.43
C GLY A 514 -7.88 87.29 22.55
N TYR A 515 -6.64 87.73 22.32
CA TYR A 515 -5.90 88.50 23.30
C TYR A 515 -6.53 89.90 23.48
N GLN A 516 -6.87 90.25 24.72
CA GLN A 516 -7.59 91.48 25.11
C GLN A 516 -8.96 91.67 24.44
N SER A 517 -8.99 92.22 23.23
CA SER A 517 -10.22 92.53 22.48
C SER A 517 -10.08 92.20 20.99
N ASP A 518 -9.05 91.43 20.63
CA ASP A 518 -8.84 91.01 19.26
C ASP A 518 -9.84 89.91 18.90
N SER A 519 -10.48 90.01 17.75
CA SER A 519 -11.35 88.95 17.22
C SER A 519 -11.19 88.86 15.71
N GLY A 520 -11.53 87.71 15.13
CA GLY A 520 -11.36 87.50 13.70
C GLY A 520 -11.63 86.09 13.25
N SER A 521 -11.20 85.77 12.04
CA SER A 521 -11.31 84.42 11.50
C SER A 521 -10.24 83.51 12.10
N PHE A 522 -10.66 82.38 12.65
CA PHE A 522 -9.76 81.39 13.22
C PHE A 522 -9.63 80.15 12.32
N VAL A 523 -8.48 79.49 12.45
CA VAL A 523 -8.22 78.14 11.95
C VAL A 523 -7.75 77.32 13.14
N LEU A 524 -8.56 76.37 13.58
CA LEU A 524 -8.26 75.44 14.66
C LEU A 524 -7.80 74.12 14.04
N ASN A 525 -6.57 73.71 14.33
CA ASN A 525 -5.99 72.44 13.90
C ASN A 525 -5.86 71.53 15.12
N LEU A 526 -6.50 70.37 15.05
CA LEU A 526 -6.40 69.32 16.06
C LEU A 526 -5.76 68.09 15.41
N ARG A 527 -4.74 67.53 16.06
CA ARG A 527 -3.93 66.44 15.49
C ARG A 527 -3.42 65.47 16.54
#